data_AF-A0A838JEI7-F1
#
_entry.id   AF-A0A838JEI7-F1
#
_cell.length_a   1.000
_cell.length_b   1.000
_cell.length_c   1.000
_cell.angle_alpha   90.00
_cell.angle_beta   90.00
_cell.angle_gamma   90.00
#
_symmetry.space_group_name_H-M   'P 1'
#
loop_
_entity.id
_entity.type
_entity.pdbx_description
1 polymer ?
#
loop_
_entity_poly.entity_id
_entity_poly.type
_entity_poly.pdbx_seq_one_letter_code
_entity_poly.pdbx_strand_id
1 'polypeptide(L)'
;MNQGNTTRNTQAGSPTSLSVLGRQATITNAPVGVAPKFVPALSEDEAIGQARLLKALADPTRLRILSLLSRHEGEVCVFEIVESFTLEQPTISHHLRILRDAGLVDCRKKGLWAYYYVRREALSRARDVISGIVS
;
A
#
# COMPACT_ATOMS: atom_id res chain seq x y z
N MET A 1 19.96 11.53 -55.04
CA MET A 1 21.09 10.70 -55.48
C MET A 1 21.11 9.39 -54.70
N ASN A 2 20.90 8.27 -55.41
CA ASN A 2 21.44 6.88 -55.28
C ASN A 2 22.19 6.49 -53.98
N GLN A 3 22.10 5.31 -53.32
CA GLN A 3 21.81 3.89 -53.64
C GLN A 3 21.39 3.21 -52.31
N GLY A 4 20.52 2.19 -52.20
CA GLY A 4 20.62 0.84 -52.77
C GLY A 4 21.16 -0.15 -51.72
N ASN A 5 20.36 -1.14 -51.28
CA ASN A 5 20.75 -2.56 -51.18
C ASN A 5 19.59 -3.46 -50.71
N THR A 6 19.48 -4.59 -51.42
CA THR A 6 18.68 -5.80 -51.22
C THR A 6 19.42 -6.79 -50.32
N THR A 7 18.79 -7.35 -49.28
CA THR A 7 19.08 -8.75 -48.90
C THR A 7 17.91 -9.41 -48.18
N ARG A 8 17.56 -10.60 -48.70
CA ARG A 8 16.83 -11.69 -48.04
C ARG A 8 17.46 -11.99 -46.68
N ASN A 9 16.69 -12.50 -45.72
CA ASN A 9 16.73 -13.92 -45.35
C ASN A 9 15.81 -14.19 -44.15
N THR A 10 14.73 -14.92 -44.41
CA THR A 10 13.99 -15.74 -43.46
C THR A 10 14.89 -16.87 -42.95
N GLN A 11 15.15 -16.92 -41.64
CA GLN A 11 15.75 -18.10 -41.03
C GLN A 11 15.05 -18.46 -39.74
N ALA A 12 14.63 -19.73 -39.72
CA ALA A 12 14.00 -20.42 -38.64
C ALA A 12 14.98 -20.61 -37.48
N GLY A 13 14.46 -20.43 -36.27
CA GLY A 13 15.09 -20.88 -35.04
C GLY A 13 14.00 -21.51 -34.18
N SER A 14 13.96 -22.84 -34.16
CA SER A 14 13.20 -23.64 -33.20
C SER A 14 13.65 -23.28 -31.78
N PRO A 15 12.75 -23.37 -30.79
CA PRO A 15 12.94 -24.42 -29.81
C PRO A 15 11.62 -25.17 -29.51
N THR A 16 11.60 -26.49 -29.64
CA THR A 16 11.88 -27.44 -28.54
C THR A 16 10.64 -27.77 -27.72
N SER A 17 10.26 -29.05 -27.80
CA SER A 17 9.46 -29.82 -26.83
C SER A 17 8.00 -29.39 -26.58
N LEU A 18 7.09 -30.06 -27.30
CA LEU A 18 5.76 -30.37 -26.77
C LEU A 18 5.92 -31.29 -25.55
N SER A 19 6.08 -30.67 -24.38
CA SER A 19 5.86 -31.35 -23.10
C SER A 19 4.40 -31.17 -22.75
N VAL A 20 3.60 -32.21 -22.98
CA VAL A 20 2.26 -32.36 -22.41
C VAL A 20 2.41 -32.20 -20.90
N LEU A 21 2.05 -31.03 -20.35
CA LEU A 21 1.79 -30.92 -18.92
C LEU A 21 0.53 -31.74 -18.66
N GLY A 22 0.76 -33.00 -18.28
CA GLY A 22 -0.21 -33.78 -17.56
C GLY A 22 -0.71 -32.92 -16.41
N ARG A 23 -1.98 -32.53 -16.50
CA ARG A 23 -2.72 -31.89 -15.42
C ARG A 23 -2.78 -32.89 -14.29
N GLN A 24 -1.74 -32.92 -13.44
CA GLN A 24 -1.82 -33.60 -12.16
C GLN A 24 -2.86 -32.83 -11.37
N ALA A 25 -4.10 -33.33 -11.39
CA ALA A 25 -5.08 -33.02 -10.39
C ALA A 25 -4.44 -33.43 -9.06
N THR A 26 -4.02 -32.44 -8.27
CA THR A 26 -3.73 -32.65 -6.86
C THR A 26 -5.02 -33.14 -6.25
N ILE A 27 -5.15 -34.45 -6.08
CA ILE A 27 -6.20 -35.04 -5.23
C ILE A 27 -5.81 -34.65 -3.80
N THR A 28 -6.21 -33.45 -3.39
CA THR A 28 -6.30 -33.14 -1.96
C THR A 28 -7.44 -34.01 -1.45
N ASN A 29 -7.06 -35.01 -0.67
CA ASN A 29 -7.99 -35.86 0.06
C ASN A 29 -8.62 -34.99 1.15
N ALA A 30 -9.68 -34.24 0.81
CA ALA A 30 -10.42 -33.42 1.75
C ALA A 30 -11.20 -34.36 2.70
N PRO A 31 -11.03 -34.27 4.03
CA PRO A 31 -11.83 -35.06 4.95
C PRO A 31 -13.29 -34.62 4.85
N VAL A 32 -14.19 -35.59 4.99
CA VAL A 32 -15.65 -35.46 4.95
C VAL A 32 -16.13 -34.35 5.91
N GLY A 33 -16.32 -33.16 5.35
CA GLY A 33 -17.59 -32.43 5.35
C GLY A 33 -18.22 -32.07 6.69
N VAL A 34 -17.57 -31.22 7.49
CA VAL A 34 -18.30 -30.28 8.35
C VAL A 34 -17.89 -28.88 7.92
N ALA A 35 -18.77 -28.19 7.19
CA ALA A 35 -18.55 -26.79 6.86
C ALA A 35 -18.40 -25.98 8.16
N PRO A 36 -17.44 -25.06 8.24
CA PRO A 36 -17.22 -24.28 9.46
C PRO A 36 -18.48 -23.47 9.79
N LYS A 37 -18.92 -23.57 11.05
CA LYS A 37 -20.07 -22.82 11.57
C LYS A 37 -19.83 -21.30 11.55
N PHE A 38 -18.57 -20.88 11.55
CA PHE A 38 -18.16 -19.49 11.55
C PHE A 38 -17.15 -19.28 10.43
N VAL A 39 -17.45 -18.35 9.54
CA VAL A 39 -16.56 -17.95 8.44
C VAL A 39 -16.26 -16.46 8.64
N PRO A 40 -14.99 -16.05 8.64
CA PRO A 40 -14.63 -14.63 8.66
C PRO A 40 -15.28 -13.89 7.48
N ALA A 41 -15.86 -12.72 7.75
CA ALA A 41 -16.45 -11.88 6.70
C ALA A 41 -15.40 -11.23 5.79
N LEU A 42 -14.18 -11.05 6.30
CA LEU A 42 -13.03 -10.52 5.57
C LEU A 42 -12.19 -11.67 5.03
N SER A 43 -11.74 -11.54 3.78
CA SER A 43 -10.68 -12.39 3.27
C SER A 43 -9.34 -12.11 3.98
N GLU A 44 -8.41 -13.05 3.89
CA GLU A 44 -7.08 -12.90 4.49
C GLU A 44 -6.32 -11.69 3.92
N ASP A 45 -6.35 -11.50 2.61
CA ASP A 45 -5.70 -10.37 1.93
C ASP A 45 -6.29 -9.02 2.37
N GLU A 46 -7.62 -8.94 2.49
CA GLU A 46 -8.30 -7.74 3.01
C GLU A 46 -7.89 -7.48 4.45
N ALA A 47 -7.88 -8.50 5.30
CA ALA A 47 -7.50 -8.38 6.70
C ALA A 47 -6.06 -7.89 6.86
N ILE A 48 -5.12 -8.40 6.06
CA ILE A 48 -3.71 -7.95 6.05
C ILE A 48 -3.62 -6.47 5.65
N GLY A 49 -4.32 -6.07 4.58
CA GLY A 49 -4.34 -4.68 4.11
C GLY A 49 -4.91 -3.71 5.15
N GLN A 50 -6.04 -4.07 5.75
CA GLN A 50 -6.70 -3.28 6.79
C GLN A 50 -5.84 -3.22 8.07
N ALA A 51 -5.23 -4.33 8.48
CA ALA A 51 -4.32 -4.37 9.63
C ALA A 51 -3.11 -3.46 9.44
N ARG A 52 -2.51 -3.40 8.24
CA ARG A 52 -1.40 -2.47 7.93
C ARG A 52 -1.83 -1.01 8.11
N LEU A 53 -3.01 -0.64 7.62
CA LEU A 53 -3.57 0.71 7.77
C LEU A 53 -3.78 1.06 9.25
N LEU A 54 -4.46 0.18 9.99
CA LEU A 54 -4.74 0.38 11.42
C LEU A 54 -3.46 0.39 12.26
N LYS A 55 -2.45 -0.42 11.91
CA LYS A 55 -1.15 -0.44 12.59
C LYS A 55 -0.40 0.89 12.45
N ALA A 56 -0.54 1.55 11.29
CA ALA A 56 0.01 2.89 11.11
C ALA A 56 -0.72 3.94 11.97
N LEU A 57 -2.00 3.73 12.31
CA LEU A 57 -2.74 4.60 13.23
C LEU A 57 -2.46 4.30 14.71
N ALA A 58 -2.07 3.07 15.06
CA ALA A 58 -1.88 2.59 16.43
C ALA A 58 -0.58 3.10 17.10
N ASP A 59 -0.37 4.42 17.12
CA ASP A 59 0.76 5.08 17.78
C ASP A 59 0.43 6.52 18.17
N PRO A 60 0.80 6.94 19.39
CA PRO A 60 0.40 8.24 19.92
C PRO A 60 0.96 9.42 19.12
N THR A 61 2.21 9.34 18.67
CA THR A 61 2.84 10.42 17.90
C THR A 61 2.19 10.54 16.52
N ARG A 62 1.93 9.41 15.85
CA ARG A 62 1.27 9.39 14.54
C ARG A 62 -0.17 9.92 14.60
N LEU A 63 -0.93 9.59 15.64
CA LEU A 63 -2.27 10.17 15.84
C LEU A 63 -2.21 11.69 16.06
N ARG A 64 -1.24 12.17 16.82
CA ARG A 64 -1.03 13.62 17.02
C ARG A 64 -0.63 14.32 15.71
N ILE A 65 0.26 13.74 14.91
CA ILE A 65 0.62 14.27 13.58
C ILE A 65 -0.62 14.35 12.68
N LEU A 66 -1.40 13.27 12.60
CA LEU A 66 -2.62 13.25 11.79
C LEU A 66 -3.65 14.26 12.27
N SER A 67 -3.82 14.42 13.58
CA SER A 67 -4.71 15.42 14.18
C SER A 67 -4.27 16.84 13.82
N LEU A 68 -2.97 17.14 13.92
CA LEU A 68 -2.39 18.41 13.50
C LEU A 68 -2.69 18.67 12.02
N LEU A 69 -2.29 17.76 11.14
CA LEU A 69 -2.45 17.93 9.69
C LEU A 69 -3.92 17.97 9.25
N SER A 70 -4.84 17.31 9.98
CA SER A 70 -6.28 17.31 9.64
C SER A 70 -6.99 18.63 9.94
N ARG A 71 -6.47 19.40 10.91
CA ARG A 71 -7.04 20.68 11.36
C ARG A 71 -6.65 21.86 10.47
N HIS A 72 -5.59 21.73 9.68
CA HIS A 72 -5.15 22.76 8.76
C HIS A 72 -5.72 22.50 7.36
N GLU A 73 -6.32 23.51 6.75
CA GLU A 73 -6.76 23.46 5.35
C GLU A 73 -5.55 23.64 4.43
N GLY A 74 -4.74 22.57 4.27
CA GLY A 74 -3.59 22.61 3.38
C GLY A 74 -2.47 21.65 3.74
N GLU A 75 -1.27 22.03 3.36
CA GLU A 75 -0.04 21.29 3.60
C GLU A 75 0.85 22.04 4.60
N VAL A 76 1.44 21.31 5.55
CA VAL A 76 2.25 21.87 6.65
C VAL A 76 3.71 21.53 6.41
N CYS A 77 4.61 22.50 6.60
CA CYS A 77 6.05 22.28 6.43
C CYS A 77 6.57 21.28 7.46
N VAL A 78 7.52 20.43 7.08
CA VAL A 78 8.17 19.48 8.01
C VAL A 78 8.76 20.16 9.24
N PHE A 79 9.27 21.38 9.10
CA PHE A 79 9.84 22.13 10.22
C PHE A 79 8.76 22.51 11.26
N GLU A 80 7.62 23.03 10.79
CA GLU A 80 6.47 23.37 11.65
C GLU A 80 5.89 22.13 12.34
N ILE A 81 5.90 20.98 11.65
CA ILE A 81 5.52 19.70 12.26
C ILE A 81 6.49 19.37 13.38
N VAL A 82 7.80 19.46 13.18
CA VAL A 82 8.79 19.14 14.22
C VAL A 82 8.66 20.08 15.43
N GLU A 83 8.49 21.38 15.21
CA GLU A 83 8.31 22.37 16.29
C GLU A 83 7.07 22.12 17.16
N SER A 84 6.07 21.40 16.64
CA SER A 84 4.85 21.05 17.38
C SER A 84 5.04 19.89 18.38
N PHE A 85 6.25 19.30 18.46
CA PHE A 85 6.55 18.14 19.29
C PHE A 85 7.84 18.35 20.09
N THR A 86 7.95 17.65 21.22
CA THR A 86 9.18 17.56 22.02
C THR A 86 10.12 16.47 21.50
N LEU A 87 10.05 16.15 20.21
CA LEU A 87 10.77 15.05 19.58
C LEU A 87 11.71 15.57 18.50
N GLU A 88 12.87 14.94 18.39
CA GLU A 88 13.84 15.27 17.36
C GLU A 88 13.34 14.96 15.95
N GLN A 89 13.83 15.73 14.97
CA GLN A 89 13.46 15.61 13.56
C GLN A 89 13.59 14.18 12.98
N PRO A 90 14.63 13.38 13.28
CA PRO A 90 14.73 12.01 12.77
C PRO A 90 13.55 11.13 13.20
N THR A 91 13.05 11.32 14.42
CA THR A 91 11.90 10.58 14.97
C THR A 91 10.61 10.97 14.26
N ILE A 92 10.36 12.27 14.10
CA ILE A 92 9.19 12.77 13.34
C ILE A 92 9.24 12.31 11.88
N SER A 93 10.41 12.37 11.26
CA SER A 93 10.60 11.91 9.87
C SER A 93 10.33 10.41 9.72
N HIS A 94 10.68 9.60 10.72
CA HIS A 94 10.36 8.18 10.74
C HIS A 94 8.84 7.95 10.82
N HIS A 95 8.13 8.67 11.69
CA HIS A 95 6.68 8.58 11.79
C HIS A 95 5.97 9.03 10.50
N LEU A 96 6.43 10.11 9.87
CA LEU A 96 5.88 10.59 8.59
C LEU A 96 6.09 9.59 7.46
N ARG A 97 7.22 8.88 7.45
CA ARG A 97 7.47 7.79 6.50
C ARG A 97 6.47 6.65 6.67
N ILE A 98 6.26 6.17 7.90
CA ILE A 98 5.29 5.10 8.19
C ILE A 98 3.88 5.52 7.74
N LEU A 99 3.46 6.75 8.07
CA LEU A 99 2.16 7.28 7.66
C LEU A 99 2.03 7.35 6.13
N ARG A 100 3.09 7.76 5.43
CA ARG A 100 3.11 7.84 3.97
C ARG A 100 3.08 6.45 3.33
N ASP A 101 3.84 5.50 3.87
CA ASP A 101 3.89 4.13 3.39
C ASP A 101 2.56 3.39 3.63
N ALA A 102 1.75 3.87 4.57
CA ALA A 102 0.36 3.42 4.79
C ALA A 102 -0.67 4.22 3.96
N GLY A 103 -0.24 5.23 3.21
CA GLY A 103 -1.10 6.09 2.39
C GLY A 103 -1.99 7.05 3.17
N LEU A 104 -1.72 7.27 4.47
CA LEU A 104 -2.48 8.17 5.34
C LEU A 104 -2.12 9.64 5.16
N VAL A 105 -0.86 9.90 4.81
CA VAL A 105 -0.36 11.23 4.46
C VAL A 105 0.39 11.15 3.15
N ASP A 106 0.59 12.31 2.56
CA ASP A 106 1.43 12.48 1.39
C ASP A 106 2.22 13.78 1.52
N CYS A 107 3.21 13.99 0.65
CA CYS A 107 4.05 15.17 0.72
C CYS A 107 4.35 15.77 -0.64
N ARG A 108 4.48 17.10 -0.69
CA ARG A 108 4.97 17.84 -1.85
C ARG A 108 6.25 18.57 -1.49
N LYS A 109 7.21 18.57 -2.42
CA LYS A 109 8.43 19.33 -2.27
C LYS A 109 8.25 20.72 -2.89
N LYS A 110 8.53 21.77 -2.11
CA LYS A 110 8.56 23.16 -2.59
C LYS A 110 9.93 23.74 -2.27
N GLY A 111 10.76 23.90 -3.29
CA GLY A 111 12.16 24.27 -3.12
C GLY A 111 12.93 23.20 -2.35
N LEU A 112 13.52 23.59 -1.22
CA LEU A 112 14.27 22.69 -0.35
C LEU A 112 13.39 21.94 0.67
N TRP A 113 12.15 22.37 0.86
CA TRP A 113 11.31 21.94 1.97
C TRP A 113 10.24 20.93 1.52
N ALA A 114 9.89 20.02 2.43
CA ALA A 114 8.81 19.06 2.26
C ALA A 114 7.59 19.51 3.07
N TYR A 115 6.43 19.51 2.43
CA TYR A 115 5.15 19.86 3.02
C TYR A 115 4.26 18.64 3.03
N TYR A 116 3.67 18.32 4.19
CA TYR A 116 2.84 17.13 4.39
C TYR A 116 1.36 17.50 4.50
N TYR A 117 0.50 16.61 4.02
CA TYR A 117 -0.95 16.75 4.10
C TYR A 117 -1.61 15.39 4.26
N VAL A 118 -2.82 15.39 4.85
CA VAL A 118 -3.61 14.18 5.07
C VAL A 118 -4.30 13.74 3.77
N ARG A 119 -4.31 12.43 3.53
CA ARG A 119 -5.12 11.77 2.49
C ARG A 119 -6.48 11.42 3.09
N ARG A 120 -7.47 12.31 2.94
CA ARG A 120 -8.80 12.17 3.59
C ARG A 120 -9.52 10.88 3.20
N GLU A 121 -9.28 10.38 2.00
CA GLU A 121 -9.83 9.11 1.52
C GLU A 121 -9.27 7.93 2.33
N ALA A 122 -8.00 7.99 2.74
CA ALA A 122 -7.38 6.94 3.54
C ALA A 122 -7.91 6.90 4.98
N LEU A 123 -8.15 8.07 5.58
CA LEU A 123 -8.83 8.15 6.88
C LEU A 123 -10.27 7.66 6.80
N SER A 124 -10.97 7.97 5.71
CA SER A 124 -12.34 7.46 5.48
C SER A 124 -12.34 5.93 5.41
N ARG A 125 -11.40 5.32 4.67
CA ARG A 125 -11.23 3.86 4.66
C ARG A 125 -10.98 3.29 6.05
N ALA A 126 -10.14 3.91 6.87
CA ALA A 126 -9.88 3.44 8.23
C ALA A 126 -11.15 3.49 9.11
N ARG A 127 -11.96 4.56 8.99
CA ARG A 127 -13.27 4.65 9.64
C ARG A 127 -14.21 3.55 9.17
N ASP A 128 -14.26 3.30 7.87
CA ASP A 128 -15.18 2.32 7.27
C ASP A 128 -14.85 0.90 7.73
N VAL A 129 -13.55 0.55 7.86
CA VAL A 129 -13.10 -0.72 8.46
C VAL A 129 -13.65 -0.90 9.88
N ILE A 130 -13.49 0.12 10.73
CA ILE A 130 -13.98 0.05 12.12
C ILE A 130 -15.51 -0.03 12.15
N SER A 131 -16.19 0.75 11.29
CA SER A 131 -17.65 0.78 11.23
C SER A 131 -18.22 -0.56 10.78
N GLY A 132 -17.54 -1.26 9.87
CA GLY A 132 -17.93 -2.59 9.40
C GLY A 132 -17.79 -3.70 10.45
N ILE A 133 -17.01 -3.50 11.52
CA ILE A 133 -16.88 -4.46 12.64
C ILE A 133 -18.00 -4.28 13.66
N VAL A 134 -18.55 -3.07 13.79
CA VAL A 134 -19.56 -2.72 14.79
C VAL A 134 -20.99 -2.99 14.30
N SER A 135 -21.15 -3.28 13.00
CA SER A 135 -22.45 -3.51 12.33
C SER A 135 -22.84 -4.99 12.36
#